data_AF-B3NS55-F1
#
_entry.id   AF-B3NS55-F1
#
_cell.length_a   1.000
_cell.length_b   1.000
_cell.length_c   1.000
_cell.angle_alpha   90.00
_cell.angle_beta   90.00
_cell.angle_gamma   90.00
#
_symmetry.space_group_name_H-M   'P 1'
#
loop_
_entity.id
_entity.type
_entity.pdbx_description
1 polymer ?
#
loop_
_entity_poly.entity_id
_entity_poly.type
_entity_poly.pdbx_seq_one_letter_code
_entity_poly.pdbx_strand_id
1 'polypeptide(L)'
;MKFLALIVYAFLMLSLVSELEARQRFYCLWSTKRTCSRTSPRCLRLQTGVDGQNNAVYTCKYYRTDCQYLLDNCKGNTAYGQLGTSVDVLMNCITNNIAIGGTGDCT
;
A
#
# COMPACT_ATOMS: atom_id res chain seq x y z
N MET A 1 -3.46 43.60 12.02
CA MET A 1 -3.40 42.71 13.21
C MET A 1 -4.10 41.36 13.01
N LYS A 2 -5.30 41.27 12.41
CA LYS A 2 -6.03 39.99 12.23
C LYS A 2 -5.37 38.98 11.28
N PHE A 3 -4.72 39.46 10.21
CA PHE A 3 -4.06 38.60 9.22
C PHE A 3 -2.83 37.86 9.75
N LEU A 4 -2.03 38.48 10.62
CA LEU A 4 -0.85 37.85 11.21
C LEU A 4 -1.24 36.69 12.15
N ALA A 5 -2.33 36.85 12.90
CA ALA A 5 -2.84 35.78 13.76
C ALA A 5 -3.28 34.54 12.98
N LEU A 6 -3.88 34.73 11.79
CA LEU A 6 -4.27 33.63 10.91
C LEU A 6 -3.06 32.87 10.35
N ILE A 7 -1.99 33.59 9.99
CA ILE A 7 -0.75 32.97 9.51
C ILE A 7 -0.11 32.12 10.62
N VAL A 8 0.03 32.66 11.83
CA VAL A 8 0.60 31.94 12.97
C VAL A 8 -0.22 30.69 13.32
N TYR A 9 -1.56 30.80 13.28
CA TYR A 9 -2.45 29.67 13.52
C TYR A 9 -2.28 28.56 12.47
N ALA A 10 -2.16 28.93 11.18
CA ALA A 10 -1.94 27.96 10.11
C ALA A 10 -0.61 27.18 10.30
N PHE A 11 0.48 27.87 10.62
CA PHE A 11 1.77 27.21 10.87
C PHE A 11 1.73 26.26 12.08
N LEU A 12 1.06 26.65 13.16
CA LEU A 12 0.87 25.77 14.32
C LEU A 12 0.07 24.52 13.95
N MET A 13 -1.06 24.66 13.26
CA MET A 13 -1.85 23.51 12.83
C MET A 13 -1.07 22.57 11.89
N LEU A 14 -0.30 23.13 10.95
CA LEU A 14 0.57 22.37 10.05
C LEU A 14 1.65 21.57 10.81
N SER A 15 2.28 22.16 11.83
CA SER A 15 3.26 21.46 12.66
C SER A 15 2.66 20.30 13.45
N LEU A 16 1.49 20.50 14.07
CA LEU A 16 0.80 19.43 14.81
C LEU A 16 0.41 18.27 13.90
N VAL A 17 -0.16 18.56 12.72
CA VAL A 17 -0.54 17.52 11.75
C VAL A 17 0.68 16.74 11.28
N SER A 18 1.80 17.41 11.02
CA SER A 18 3.05 16.77 10.60
C SER A 18 3.59 15.79 11.64
N GLU A 19 3.55 16.16 12.94
CA GLU A 19 3.99 15.27 14.02
C GLU A 19 3.07 14.06 14.19
N LEU A 20 1.75 14.26 14.06
CA LEU A 20 0.76 13.18 14.12
C LEU A 20 0.97 12.17 13.00
N GLU A 21 1.14 12.63 11.76
CA GLU A 21 1.40 11.75 10.61
C GLU A 21 2.71 10.97 10.77
N ALA A 22 3.77 11.64 11.26
CA ALA A 22 5.05 10.97 11.49
C ALA A 22 4.91 9.83 12.52
N ARG A 23 4.23 10.08 13.65
CA ARG A 23 4.00 9.06 14.69
C ARG A 23 3.21 7.86 14.16
N GLN A 24 2.16 8.10 13.36
CA GLN A 24 1.37 7.04 12.75
C GLN A 24 2.22 6.13 11.84
N ARG A 25 3.07 6.73 10.99
CA ARG A 25 3.97 5.98 10.11
C ARG A 25 5.00 5.16 10.89
N PHE A 26 5.63 5.75 11.92
CA PHE A 26 6.58 5.02 12.77
C PHE A 26 5.92 3.85 13.50
N TYR A 27 4.73 4.05 14.04
CA TYR A 27 3.98 2.99 14.72
C TYR A 27 3.62 1.87 13.76
N CYS A 28 3.10 2.19 12.58
CA CYS A 28 2.75 1.23 11.55
C CYS A 28 3.98 0.40 11.11
N LEU A 29 5.14 1.03 10.90
CA LEU A 29 6.39 0.34 10.55
C LEU A 29 6.84 -0.62 11.65
N TRP A 30 6.81 -0.15 12.89
CA TRP A 30 7.23 -0.92 14.05
C TRP A 30 6.29 -2.10 14.34
N SER A 31 4.97 -1.85 14.33
CA SER A 31 3.95 -2.88 14.55
C SER A 31 4.03 -3.95 13.48
N THR A 32 4.06 -3.54 12.20
CA THR A 32 4.17 -4.46 11.05
C THR A 32 5.38 -5.37 11.19
N LYS A 33 6.57 -4.81 11.49
CA LYS A 33 7.81 -5.59 11.64
C LYS A 33 7.72 -6.67 12.74
N ARG A 34 6.86 -6.48 13.75
CA ARG A 34 6.65 -7.44 14.84
C ARG A 34 5.65 -8.54 14.49
N THR A 35 4.64 -8.23 13.68
CA THR A 35 3.48 -9.11 13.48
C THR A 35 3.44 -9.82 12.12
N CYS A 36 4.19 -9.34 11.14
CA CYS A 36 4.18 -9.89 9.78
C CYS A 36 4.90 -11.24 9.66
N SER A 37 4.48 -12.05 8.70
CA SER A 37 5.16 -13.32 8.37
C SER A 37 6.36 -13.11 7.44
N ARG A 38 7.49 -13.75 7.74
CA ARG A 38 8.71 -13.73 6.90
C ARG A 38 8.80 -14.88 5.91
N THR A 39 7.86 -15.83 5.96
CA THR A 39 7.91 -17.06 5.17
C THR A 39 6.71 -17.21 4.24
N SER A 40 5.62 -16.50 4.53
CA SER A 40 4.39 -16.56 3.73
C SER A 40 4.47 -15.58 2.56
N PRO A 41 4.45 -16.05 1.29
CA PRO A 41 4.37 -15.16 0.13
C PRO A 41 2.98 -14.54 0.00
N ARG A 42 2.90 -13.34 -0.59
CA ARG A 42 1.64 -12.61 -0.76
C ARG A 42 1.46 -12.14 -2.19
N CYS A 43 0.25 -12.29 -2.70
CA CYS A 43 -0.14 -11.86 -4.04
C CYS A 43 -1.14 -10.73 -3.94
N LEU A 44 -0.93 -9.69 -4.74
CA LEU A 44 -1.76 -8.50 -4.79
C LEU A 44 -2.34 -8.37 -6.19
N ARG A 45 -3.66 -8.33 -6.30
CA ARG A 45 -4.36 -8.13 -7.58
C ARG A 45 -4.68 -6.66 -7.77
N LEU A 46 -4.10 -6.04 -8.78
CA LEU A 46 -4.27 -4.62 -9.09
C LEU A 46 -4.96 -4.45 -10.43
N GLN A 47 -5.87 -3.48 -10.51
CA GLN A 47 -6.31 -2.96 -11.81
C GLN A 47 -5.27 -1.94 -12.28
N THR A 48 -4.63 -2.22 -13.42
CA THR A 48 -3.55 -1.37 -13.95
C THR A 48 -3.98 -0.54 -15.15
N GLY A 49 -5.16 -0.78 -15.70
CA GLY A 49 -5.68 0.03 -16.79
C GLY A 49 -6.98 -0.50 -17.35
N VAL A 50 -7.26 -0.06 -18.58
CA VAL A 50 -8.36 -0.54 -19.42
C VAL A 50 -7.80 -0.89 -20.80
N ASP A 51 -8.33 -1.92 -21.45
CA ASP A 51 -7.94 -2.30 -22.81
C ASP A 51 -8.63 -1.42 -23.88
N GLY A 52 -8.34 -1.68 -25.15
CA GLY A 52 -8.93 -0.95 -26.29
C GLY A 52 -10.44 -1.16 -26.45
N GLN A 53 -11.03 -2.13 -25.75
CA GLN A 53 -12.46 -2.41 -25.68
C GLN A 53 -13.09 -1.92 -24.36
N ASN A 54 -12.35 -1.12 -23.57
CA ASN A 54 -12.77 -0.56 -22.29
C ASN A 54 -13.01 -1.60 -21.18
N ASN A 55 -12.43 -2.80 -21.29
CA ASN A 55 -12.41 -3.78 -20.20
C ASN A 55 -11.27 -3.47 -19.25
N ALA A 56 -11.48 -3.66 -17.95
CA ALA A 56 -10.45 -3.49 -16.94
C ALA A 56 -9.32 -4.53 -17.11
N VAL A 57 -8.08 -4.05 -17.22
CA VAL A 57 -6.86 -4.86 -17.27
C VAL A 57 -6.30 -5.00 -15.86
N TYR A 58 -6.04 -6.24 -15.47
CA TYR A 58 -5.53 -6.57 -14.15
C TYR A 58 -4.09 -7.08 -14.22
N THR A 59 -3.32 -6.85 -13.16
CA THR A 59 -2.02 -7.46 -12.92
C THR A 59 -1.99 -8.11 -11.55
N CYS A 60 -1.09 -9.08 -11.39
CA CYS A 60 -0.87 -9.80 -10.14
C CYS A 60 0.58 -9.58 -9.75
N LYS A 61 0.78 -9.14 -8.52
CA LYS A 61 2.09 -8.79 -7.99
C LYS A 61 2.44 -9.77 -6.88
N TYR A 62 3.55 -10.46 -7.05
CA TYR A 62 4.09 -11.41 -6.08
C TYR A 62 5.06 -10.71 -5.13
N TYR A 63 4.85 -10.90 -3.84
CA TYR A 63 5.74 -10.52 -2.77
C TYR A 63 6.28 -11.80 -2.11
N ARG A 64 7.61 -11.86 -1.95
CA ARG A 64 8.26 -13.03 -1.36
C ARG A 64 7.83 -13.26 0.09
N THR A 65 7.47 -12.20 0.79
CA THR A 65 7.04 -12.25 2.20
C THR A 65 5.92 -11.25 2.48
N ASP A 66 5.03 -11.62 3.40
CA ASP A 66 3.99 -10.75 3.97
C ASP A 66 4.59 -9.48 4.59
N CYS A 67 5.74 -9.60 5.26
CA CYS A 67 6.48 -8.44 5.77
C CYS A 67 6.85 -7.41 4.71
N GLN A 68 7.30 -7.86 3.54
CA GLN A 68 7.68 -6.96 2.45
C GLN A 68 6.47 -6.14 1.99
N TYR A 69 5.34 -6.82 1.75
CA TYR A 69 4.09 -6.17 1.34
C TYR A 69 3.61 -5.15 2.39
N LEU A 70 3.49 -5.56 3.66
CA LEU A 70 2.93 -4.70 4.70
C LEU A 70 3.83 -3.49 5.01
N LEU A 71 5.16 -3.65 4.97
CA LEU A 71 6.09 -2.54 5.17
C LEU A 71 6.05 -1.55 4.01
N ASP A 72 5.95 -2.02 2.77
CA ASP A 72 5.82 -1.16 1.60
C ASP A 72 4.50 -0.38 1.61
N ASN A 73 3.41 -1.06 1.96
CA ASN A 73 2.09 -0.44 2.15
C ASN A 73 2.14 0.65 3.24
N CYS A 74 2.77 0.34 4.37
CA CYS A 74 2.90 1.24 5.50
C CYS A 74 3.68 2.53 5.20
N LYS A 75 4.67 2.46 4.31
CA LYS A 75 5.47 3.63 3.91
C LYS A 75 4.69 4.62 3.05
N GLY A 76 3.46 4.32 2.65
CA GLY A 76 2.72 5.16 1.73
C GLY A 76 3.35 5.19 0.33
N ASN A 77 4.17 4.17 -0.02
CA ASN A 77 4.56 3.90 -1.40
C ASN A 77 3.38 3.28 -2.15
N THR A 78 2.21 3.91 -2.02
CA THR A 78 0.90 3.43 -2.46
C THR A 78 0.46 4.04 -3.78
N ALA A 79 1.28 4.89 -4.40
CA ALA A 79 1.15 5.20 -5.82
C ALA A 79 1.63 3.98 -6.62
N TYR A 80 0.74 2.98 -6.73
CA TYR A 80 0.87 1.70 -7.45
C TYR A 80 1.79 0.66 -6.78
N GLY A 81 1.22 -0.43 -6.23
CA GLY A 81 1.95 -1.52 -5.56
C GLY A 81 2.99 -2.27 -6.41
N GLN A 82 4.18 -1.70 -6.61
CA GLN A 82 5.08 -2.02 -7.74
C GLN A 82 6.42 -2.71 -7.41
N LEU A 83 6.82 -2.92 -6.15
CA LEU A 83 8.07 -3.66 -5.86
C LEU A 83 7.93 -5.18 -5.96
N GLY A 84 6.69 -5.68 -5.99
CA GLY A 84 6.43 -7.08 -6.29
C GLY A 84 6.77 -7.40 -7.75
N THR A 85 7.21 -8.63 -7.99
CA THR A 85 7.43 -9.13 -9.35
C THR A 85 6.08 -9.35 -10.02
N SER A 86 5.93 -8.90 -11.27
CA SER A 86 4.72 -9.21 -12.03
C SER A 86 4.68 -10.71 -12.29
N VAL A 87 3.55 -11.33 -11.97
CA VAL A 87 3.30 -12.75 -12.21
C VAL A 87 1.98 -12.93 -12.96
N ASP A 88 1.78 -14.14 -13.50
CA ASP A 88 0.57 -14.46 -14.23
C ASP A 88 -0.68 -14.30 -13.34
N VAL A 89 -1.64 -13.50 -13.83
CA VAL A 89 -2.83 -13.10 -13.07
C VAL A 89 -3.79 -14.26 -12.88
N LEU A 90 -3.94 -15.09 -13.91
CA LEU A 90 -4.86 -16.21 -13.89
C LEU A 90 -4.40 -17.22 -12.84
N MET A 91 -3.14 -17.65 -12.95
CA MET A 91 -2.54 -18.68 -12.10
C MET A 91 -2.40 -18.26 -10.64
N ASN A 92 -1.96 -17.02 -10.35
CA ASN A 92 -1.54 -16.64 -9.00
C ASN A 92 -2.56 -15.79 -8.23
N CYS A 93 -3.48 -15.12 -8.94
CA CYS A 93 -4.49 -14.26 -8.31
C CYS A 93 -5.92 -14.76 -8.53
N ILE A 94 -6.30 -15.17 -9.75
CA ILE A 94 -7.68 -15.62 -10.03
C ILE A 94 -7.93 -17.01 -9.45
N THR A 95 -7.05 -17.98 -9.71
CA THR A 95 -7.16 -19.34 -9.15
C THR A 95 -7.22 -19.33 -7.63
N ASN A 96 -6.49 -18.42 -6.99
CA ASN A 96 -6.46 -18.24 -5.54
C ASN A 96 -7.58 -17.34 -4.99
N ASN A 97 -8.59 -17.03 -5.82
CA ASN A 97 -9.76 -16.22 -5.46
C ASN A 97 -9.42 -14.84 -4.85
N ILE A 98 -8.31 -14.24 -5.27
CA ILE A 98 -7.91 -12.90 -4.81
C ILE A 98 -8.76 -11.85 -5.52
N ALA A 99 -9.53 -11.11 -4.71
CA ALA A 99 -10.37 -10.01 -5.17
C ALA A 99 -9.54 -8.86 -5.76
N ILE A 100 -10.16 -8.06 -6.62
CA ILE A 100 -9.54 -6.86 -7.21
C ILE A 100 -9.25 -5.84 -6.11
N GLY A 101 -8.02 -5.33 -6.06
CA GLY A 101 -7.55 -4.46 -4.98
C GLY A 101 -7.24 -5.20 -3.68
N GLY A 102 -7.43 -6.53 -3.65
CA GLY A 102 -7.18 -7.38 -2.51
C GLY A 102 -5.81 -8.03 -2.53
N THR A 103 -5.43 -8.56 -1.37
CA THR A 103 -4.27 -9.45 -1.21
C THR A 103 -4.69 -10.83 -0.71
N GLY A 104 -3.87 -11.83 -1.02
CA GLY A 104 -4.04 -13.20 -0.55
C GLY A 104 -2.74 -13.97 -0.62
N ASP A 105 -2.80 -15.26 -0.30
CA ASP A 105 -1.67 -16.16 -0.48
C ASP A 105 -1.48 -16.49 -1.97
N CYS A 106 -0.22 -16.59 -2.40
CA CYS A 106 0.14 -16.87 -3.79
C CYS A 106 0.09 -18.36 -4.17
N THR A 107 -0.04 -19.25 -3.19
CA THR A 107 0.06 -20.71 -3.33
C THR A 107 -1.29 -21.37 -3.51
#